data_AF-A0A6C0DQ85-F1
#
_entry.id   AF-A0A6C0DQ85-F1
#
_cell.length_a   1.000
_cell.length_b   1.000
_cell.length_c   1.000
_cell.angle_alpha   90.00
_cell.angle_beta   90.00
_cell.angle_gamma   90.00
#
_symmetry.space_group_name_H-M   'P 1'
#
loop_
_entity.id
_entity.type
_entity.pdbx_description
1 polymer ?
#
loop_
_entity_poly.entity_id
_entity_poly.type
_entity_poly.pdbx_seq_one_letter_code
_entity_poly.pdbx_strand_id
1 'polypeptide(L)'
;MISKSIFSNATATAYRPIYNPVDNGVVLRPINASILPPDVVASLEAVELNYTLPMSNKNYEVIPNDYNQYVQLYNILYNIVQTYTDPTLITLLKIAKEALQGAINSYAIYGDNIACKLDALNLQQQVNDCLSNKNEHTVATGSGTMTITRSFKLAPVFNYYIVLYGMPAAGVGFDPIRINFLVNLLIRVGINPYK
;
A
#
# COMPACT_ATOMS: atom_id res chain seq x y z
N MET A 1 75.75 -13.61 -51.92
CA MET A 1 74.71 -12.58 -51.84
C MET A 1 73.39 -13.27 -51.53
N ILE A 2 72.90 -13.15 -50.29
CA ILE A 2 71.68 -13.81 -49.81
C ILE A 2 70.59 -12.74 -49.76
N SER A 3 69.59 -12.85 -50.63
CA SER A 3 68.41 -11.99 -50.60
C SER A 3 67.48 -12.48 -49.48
N LYS A 4 67.27 -11.66 -48.44
CA LYS A 4 66.29 -11.92 -47.38
C LYS A 4 64.99 -11.21 -47.75
N SER A 5 63.96 -12.00 -48.08
CA SER A 5 62.60 -11.52 -48.24
C SER A 5 61.98 -11.22 -46.87
N ILE A 6 61.28 -10.10 -46.73
CA ILE A 6 60.72 -9.58 -45.46
C ILE A 6 59.24 -9.91 -45.26
N PHE A 7 58.65 -10.72 -46.14
CA PHE A 7 57.25 -11.11 -46.07
C PHE A 7 57.14 -12.62 -45.90
N SER A 8 56.78 -13.07 -44.69
CA SER A 8 56.35 -14.44 -44.44
C SER A 8 54.84 -14.55 -44.66
N ASN A 9 54.45 -15.43 -45.58
CA ASN A 9 53.08 -15.82 -45.81
C ASN A 9 52.78 -17.02 -44.90
N ALA A 10 51.98 -16.81 -43.84
CA ALA A 10 51.37 -17.89 -43.07
C ALA A 10 49.85 -17.75 -43.19
N THR A 11 49.25 -18.68 -43.92
CA THR A 11 47.83 -18.74 -44.24
C THR A 11 46.99 -18.91 -42.98
N ALA A 12 46.01 -18.02 -42.77
CA ALA A 12 44.80 -18.31 -42.01
C ALA A 12 43.59 -17.80 -42.81
N THR A 13 42.84 -18.76 -43.33
CA THR A 13 41.57 -18.62 -44.04
C THR A 13 40.55 -17.80 -43.26
N ALA A 14 40.14 -16.65 -43.81
CA ALA A 14 38.79 -16.10 -43.66
C ALA A 14 38.63 -14.93 -44.65
N TYR A 15 37.59 -14.98 -45.47
CA TYR A 15 37.14 -13.89 -46.33
C TYR A 15 37.11 -12.56 -45.55
N ARG A 16 37.90 -11.56 -45.97
CA ARG A 16 37.75 -10.18 -45.50
C ARG A 16 36.86 -9.44 -46.51
N PRO A 17 35.69 -8.91 -46.13
CA PRO A 17 34.88 -8.10 -47.02
C PRO A 17 35.64 -6.81 -47.41
N ILE A 18 35.55 -6.41 -48.67
CA ILE A 18 36.14 -5.17 -49.22
C ILE A 18 35.33 -3.92 -48.79
N TYR A 19 34.17 -4.12 -48.19
CA TYR A 19 33.39 -3.05 -47.55
C TYR A 19 33.64 -3.08 -46.05
N ASN A 20 34.18 -1.97 -45.53
CA ASN A 20 34.20 -1.67 -44.10
C ASN A 20 32.81 -1.15 -43.73
N PRO A 21 31.91 -1.95 -43.10
CA PRO A 21 30.74 -1.35 -42.49
C PRO A 21 31.27 -0.44 -41.38
N VAL A 22 30.78 0.79 -41.32
CA VAL A 22 30.92 1.61 -40.13
C VAL A 22 30.47 0.73 -38.97
N ASP A 23 31.42 0.36 -38.11
CA ASP A 23 31.17 -0.37 -36.87
C ASP A 23 30.42 0.58 -35.94
N ASN A 24 29.11 0.72 -36.20
CA ASN A 24 28.18 1.15 -35.19
C ASN A 24 28.20 0.02 -34.17
N GLY A 25 29.11 0.13 -33.18
CA GLY A 25 29.33 -0.87 -32.15
C GLY A 25 28.00 -1.31 -31.57
N VAL A 26 27.48 -2.43 -32.08
CA VAL A 26 26.33 -3.10 -31.52
C VAL A 26 26.89 -3.76 -30.28
N VAL A 27 26.74 -3.07 -29.15
CA VAL A 27 26.92 -3.70 -27.84
C VAL A 27 25.88 -4.82 -27.78
N LEU A 28 26.31 -6.05 -28.03
CA LEU A 28 25.51 -7.25 -27.85
C LEU A 28 25.19 -7.34 -26.35
N ARG A 29 24.07 -6.75 -25.94
CA ARG A 29 23.52 -6.94 -24.61
C ARG A 29 23.12 -8.41 -24.46
N PRO A 30 23.50 -9.09 -23.36
CA PRO A 30 23.07 -10.46 -23.14
C PRO A 30 21.55 -10.53 -23.10
N ILE A 31 20.99 -11.62 -23.65
CA ILE A 31 19.55 -11.85 -23.90
C ILE A 31 18.70 -11.79 -22.61
N ASN A 32 19.35 -11.80 -21.42
CA ASN A 32 18.72 -11.72 -20.11
C ASN A 32 19.16 -10.49 -19.27
N ALA A 33 19.71 -9.45 -19.89
CA ALA A 33 19.97 -8.21 -19.15
C ALA A 33 18.64 -7.51 -18.85
N SER A 34 18.20 -7.58 -17.59
CA SER A 34 17.08 -6.76 -17.11
C SER A 34 17.31 -5.30 -17.53
N ILE A 35 16.30 -4.71 -18.16
CA ILE A 35 16.35 -3.31 -18.62
C ILE A 35 16.51 -2.37 -17.41
N LEU A 36 16.02 -2.82 -16.25
CA LEU A 36 16.08 -2.13 -14.97
C LEU A 36 17.08 -2.80 -14.00
N PRO A 37 17.81 -2.01 -13.20
CA PRO A 37 18.60 -2.51 -12.08
C PRO A 37 17.77 -3.39 -11.12
N PRO A 38 18.35 -4.44 -10.50
CA PRO A 38 17.63 -5.35 -9.62
C PRO A 38 16.93 -4.67 -8.43
N ASP A 39 17.54 -3.62 -7.87
CA ASP A 39 16.99 -2.80 -6.78
C ASP A 39 15.73 -2.03 -7.20
N VAL A 40 15.69 -1.57 -8.45
CA VAL A 40 14.50 -0.90 -9.02
C VAL A 40 13.39 -1.92 -9.26
N VAL A 41 13.70 -3.10 -9.78
CA VAL A 41 12.72 -4.17 -9.99
C VAL A 41 12.10 -4.59 -8.65
N ALA A 42 12.92 -4.81 -7.62
CA ALA A 42 12.44 -5.13 -6.27
C ALA A 42 11.57 -4.00 -5.69
N SER A 43 11.90 -2.74 -5.96
CA SER A 43 11.09 -1.59 -5.53
C SER A 43 9.74 -1.54 -6.26
N LEU A 44 9.70 -1.85 -7.55
CA LEU A 44 8.45 -1.94 -8.32
C LEU A 44 7.57 -3.09 -7.85
N GLU A 45 8.15 -4.26 -7.57
CA GLU A 45 7.43 -5.40 -6.98
C GLU A 45 6.88 -5.05 -5.60
N ALA A 46 7.66 -4.36 -4.77
CA ALA A 46 7.21 -3.91 -3.45
C ALA A 46 6.06 -2.91 -3.55
N VAL A 47 6.09 -2.00 -4.54
CA VAL A 47 5.01 -1.04 -4.82
C VAL A 47 3.76 -1.77 -5.28
N GLU A 48 3.89 -2.68 -6.24
CA GLU A 48 2.77 -3.48 -6.75
C GLU A 48 2.09 -4.27 -5.63
N LEU A 49 2.85 -5.10 -4.91
CA LEU A 49 2.30 -6.05 -3.94
C LEU A 49 1.73 -5.37 -2.69
N ASN A 50 2.39 -4.33 -2.18
CA ASN A 50 2.02 -3.77 -0.88
C ASN A 50 1.16 -2.51 -0.99
N TYR A 51 1.20 -1.80 -2.12
CA TYR A 51 0.49 -0.51 -2.27
C TYR A 51 -0.58 -0.60 -3.35
N THR A 52 -0.20 -0.99 -4.57
CA THR A 52 -1.11 -0.92 -5.72
C THR A 52 -2.17 -2.03 -5.69
N LEU A 53 -1.78 -3.26 -5.34
CA LEU A 53 -2.68 -4.40 -5.27
C LEU A 53 -3.73 -4.24 -4.15
N PRO A 54 -3.39 -3.86 -2.90
CA PRO A 54 -4.39 -3.60 -1.87
C PRO A 54 -5.31 -2.42 -2.24
N MET A 55 -4.77 -1.35 -2.84
CA MET A 55 -5.55 -0.23 -3.36
C MET A 55 -6.58 -0.69 -4.40
N SER A 56 -6.16 -1.48 -5.39
CA SER A 56 -7.03 -2.02 -6.44
C SER A 56 -8.13 -2.92 -5.87
N ASN A 57 -7.79 -3.74 -4.87
CA ASN A 57 -8.72 -4.65 -4.21
C ASN A 57 -9.59 -3.96 -3.14
N LYS A 58 -9.41 -2.65 -2.92
CA LYS A 58 -10.11 -1.86 -1.88
C LYS A 58 -9.82 -2.34 -0.45
N ASN A 59 -8.72 -3.06 -0.24
CA ASN A 59 -8.24 -3.49 1.06
C ASN A 59 -7.29 -2.44 1.62
N TYR A 60 -7.82 -1.23 1.82
CA TYR A 60 -7.01 -0.06 2.15
C TYR A 60 -6.29 -0.22 3.50
N GLU A 61 -6.87 -0.93 4.46
CA GLU A 61 -6.30 -1.11 5.80
C GLU A 61 -4.98 -1.90 5.82
N VAL A 62 -4.68 -2.61 4.74
CA VAL A 62 -3.46 -3.42 4.58
C VAL A 62 -2.32 -2.61 3.96
N ILE A 63 -2.61 -1.43 3.38
CA ILE A 63 -1.58 -0.56 2.80
C ILE A 63 -0.62 -0.13 3.92
N PRO A 64 0.71 -0.36 3.76
CA PRO A 64 1.68 0.04 4.76
C PRO A 64 1.63 1.55 5.02
N ASN A 65 1.66 1.92 6.29
CA ASN A 65 1.66 3.32 6.74
C ASN A 65 3.03 3.79 7.25
N ASP A 66 4.09 3.01 7.01
CA ASP A 66 5.46 3.43 7.33
C ASP A 66 5.92 4.54 6.38
N TYR A 67 6.02 5.75 6.93
CA TYR A 67 6.43 6.94 6.20
C TYR A 67 7.86 6.84 5.65
N ASN A 68 8.79 6.20 6.39
CA ASN A 68 10.17 6.05 5.94
C ASN A 68 10.26 5.10 4.75
N GLN A 69 9.54 3.98 4.81
CA GLN A 69 9.46 3.02 3.70
C GLN A 69 8.88 3.69 2.45
N TYR A 70 7.80 4.46 2.60
CA TYR A 70 7.21 5.23 1.50
C TYR A 70 8.20 6.20 0.87
N VAL A 71 8.90 7.02 1.68
CA VAL A 71 9.86 8.01 1.17
C VAL A 71 11.02 7.34 0.43
N GLN A 72 11.51 6.20 0.93
CA GLN A 72 12.57 5.43 0.26
C GLN A 72 12.12 4.95 -1.12
N LEU A 73 10.97 4.28 -1.20
CA LEU A 73 10.42 3.79 -2.47
C LEU A 73 10.14 4.94 -3.45
N TYR A 74 9.58 6.04 -2.96
CA TYR A 74 9.31 7.23 -3.77
C TYR A 74 10.61 7.81 -4.35
N ASN A 75 11.66 7.94 -3.54
CA ASN A 75 12.94 8.48 -3.99
C ASN A 75 13.63 7.57 -5.02
N ILE A 76 13.56 6.26 -4.85
CA ILE A 76 14.08 5.30 -5.84
C ILE A 76 13.37 5.48 -7.18
N LEU A 77 12.03 5.51 -7.16
CA LEU A 77 11.22 5.73 -8.37
C LEU A 77 11.42 7.13 -8.98
N TYR A 78 11.64 8.15 -8.15
CA TYR A 78 11.93 9.50 -8.63
C TYR A 78 13.27 9.56 -9.35
N ASN A 79 14.34 9.04 -8.74
CA ASN A 79 15.69 9.06 -9.30
C ASN A 79 15.80 8.23 -10.58
N ILE A 80 15.12 7.08 -10.63
CA ILE A 80 15.17 6.22 -11.80
C ILE A 80 14.47 6.86 -13.01
N VAL A 81 13.35 7.56 -12.80
CA VAL A 81 12.68 8.34 -13.86
C VAL A 81 13.60 9.39 -14.47
N GLN A 82 14.53 9.97 -13.70
CA GLN A 82 15.50 10.97 -14.20
C GLN A 82 16.67 10.34 -14.95
N THR A 83 16.92 9.04 -14.77
CA THR A 83 18.12 8.36 -15.29
C THR A 83 17.91 7.84 -16.71
N TYR A 84 16.69 7.45 -17.07
CA TYR A 84 16.37 6.90 -18.38
C TYR A 84 15.98 7.99 -19.38
N THR A 85 16.25 7.73 -20.66
CA THR A 85 15.92 8.64 -21.78
C THR A 85 14.73 8.15 -22.62
N ASP A 86 14.41 6.85 -22.55
CA ASP A 86 13.31 6.25 -23.32
C ASP A 86 11.95 6.78 -22.82
N PRO A 87 11.19 7.52 -23.66
CA PRO A 87 9.91 8.10 -23.26
C PRO A 87 8.87 7.08 -22.80
N THR A 88 8.85 5.88 -23.40
CA THR A 88 7.87 4.84 -23.05
C THR A 88 8.16 4.28 -21.66
N LEU A 89 9.42 3.95 -21.38
CA LEU A 89 9.85 3.48 -20.06
C LEU A 89 9.65 4.55 -18.98
N ILE A 90 9.98 5.82 -19.28
CA ILE A 90 9.72 6.95 -18.38
C ILE A 90 8.24 7.03 -18.01
N THR A 91 7.35 6.81 -18.99
CA THR A 91 5.90 6.88 -18.77
C THR A 91 5.44 5.76 -17.83
N LEU A 92 5.89 4.52 -18.05
CA LEU A 92 5.59 3.39 -17.17
C LEU A 92 6.08 3.61 -15.74
N LEU A 93 7.31 4.11 -15.57
CA LEU A 93 7.87 4.41 -14.25
C LEU A 93 7.14 5.56 -13.55
N LYS A 94 6.68 6.57 -14.30
CA LYS A 94 5.82 7.64 -13.76
C LYS A 94 4.48 7.10 -13.27
N ILE A 95 3.84 6.22 -14.04
CA ILE A 95 2.59 5.56 -13.63
C ILE A 95 2.81 4.77 -12.33
N ALA A 96 3.90 4.00 -12.21
CA ALA A 96 4.20 3.27 -10.99
C ALA A 96 4.41 4.20 -9.77
N LYS A 97 5.14 5.31 -9.96
CA LYS A 97 5.36 6.33 -8.92
C LYS A 97 4.04 6.99 -8.50
N GLU A 98 3.20 7.36 -9.46
CA GLU A 98 1.89 7.98 -9.20
C GLU A 98 0.92 6.97 -8.56
N ALA A 99 1.00 5.69 -8.91
CA ALA A 99 0.23 4.63 -8.27
C ALA A 99 0.61 4.43 -6.80
N LEU A 100 1.90 4.50 -6.46
CA LEU A 100 2.37 4.50 -5.06
C LEU A 100 1.75 5.68 -4.28
N GLN A 101 1.81 6.89 -4.83
CA GLN A 101 1.22 8.07 -4.21
C GLN A 101 -0.30 7.95 -4.08
N GLY A 102 -0.96 7.43 -5.12
CA GLY A 102 -2.40 7.14 -5.13
C GLY A 102 -2.82 6.16 -4.05
N ALA A 103 -2.02 5.12 -3.77
CA ALA A 103 -2.30 4.15 -2.73
C ALA A 103 -2.28 4.79 -1.33
N ILE A 104 -1.27 5.61 -1.03
CA ILE A 104 -1.19 6.35 0.24
C ILE A 104 -2.36 7.34 0.40
N ASN A 105 -2.69 8.08 -0.67
CA ASN A 105 -3.83 8.99 -0.64
C ASN A 105 -5.15 8.23 -0.42
N SER A 106 -5.30 7.05 -1.04
CA SER A 106 -6.48 6.20 -0.88
C SER A 106 -6.61 5.68 0.55
N TYR A 107 -5.50 5.25 1.17
CA TYR A 107 -5.45 4.88 2.58
C TYR A 107 -5.91 6.04 3.48
N ALA A 108 -5.39 7.25 3.25
CA ALA A 108 -5.75 8.42 4.05
C ALA A 108 -7.23 8.79 3.92
N ILE A 109 -7.75 8.87 2.68
CA ILE A 109 -9.16 9.18 2.41
C ILE A 109 -10.08 8.12 3.02
N TYR A 110 -9.70 6.84 2.93
CA TYR A 110 -10.47 5.76 3.53
C TYR A 110 -10.55 5.91 5.06
N GLY A 111 -9.43 6.22 5.71
CA GLY A 111 -9.40 6.51 7.15
C GLY A 111 -10.26 7.71 7.54
N ASP A 112 -10.20 8.80 6.78
CA ASP A 112 -11.02 9.99 7.03
C ASP A 112 -12.52 9.69 6.87
N ASN A 113 -12.90 8.85 5.91
CA ASN A 113 -14.30 8.42 5.73
C ASN A 113 -14.79 7.61 6.93
N ILE A 114 -13.99 6.66 7.43
CA ILE A 114 -14.33 5.90 8.64
C ILE A 114 -14.46 6.82 9.85
N ALA A 115 -13.54 7.76 10.03
CA ALA A 115 -13.62 8.75 11.12
C ALA A 115 -14.91 9.58 11.03
N CYS A 116 -15.28 10.04 9.83
CA CYS A 116 -16.53 10.78 9.62
C CYS A 116 -17.77 9.93 9.95
N LYS A 117 -17.78 8.66 9.50
CA LYS A 117 -18.87 7.72 9.82
C LYS A 117 -18.98 7.48 11.33
N LEU A 118 -17.85 7.43 12.01
CA LEU A 118 -17.77 7.26 13.46
C LEU A 118 -18.35 8.47 14.21
N ASP A 119 -17.99 9.68 13.80
CA ASP A 119 -18.55 10.91 14.37
C ASP A 119 -20.07 11.00 14.14
N ALA A 120 -20.53 10.62 12.95
CA ALA A 120 -21.96 10.56 12.65
C ALA A 120 -22.70 9.57 13.58
N LEU A 121 -22.12 8.40 13.86
CA LEU A 121 -22.69 7.44 14.80
C LEU A 121 -22.72 7.98 16.23
N ASN A 122 -21.66 8.66 16.67
CA ASN A 122 -21.63 9.31 17.98
C ASN A 122 -22.70 10.40 18.11
N LEU A 123 -22.87 11.23 17.08
CA LEU A 123 -23.91 12.27 17.04
C LEU A 123 -25.31 11.64 17.07
N GLN A 124 -25.54 10.58 16.29
CA GLN A 124 -26.81 9.87 16.31
C GLN A 124 -27.12 9.29 17.69
N GLN A 125 -26.11 8.77 18.39
CA GLN A 125 -26.28 8.28 19.76
C GLN A 125 -26.63 9.43 20.71
N GLN A 126 -25.97 10.59 20.60
CA GLN A 126 -26.31 11.76 21.41
C GLN A 126 -27.73 12.26 21.16
N VAL A 127 -28.17 12.29 19.90
CA VAL A 127 -29.54 12.63 19.52
C VAL A 127 -30.53 11.64 20.15
N ASN A 128 -30.27 10.33 20.01
CA ASN A 128 -31.11 9.31 20.62
C ASN A 128 -31.15 9.44 22.15
N ASP A 129 -30.03 9.75 22.79
CA ASP A 129 -29.94 9.96 24.23
C ASP A 129 -30.74 11.19 24.69
N CYS A 130 -30.75 12.26 23.88
CA CYS A 130 -31.55 13.45 24.13
C CYS A 130 -33.06 13.18 23.96
N LEU A 131 -33.44 12.43 22.92
CA LEU A 131 -34.84 12.13 22.60
C LEU A 131 -35.44 11.01 23.47
N SER A 132 -34.63 10.09 23.99
CA SER A 132 -35.09 8.90 24.73
C SER A 132 -35.45 9.18 26.19
N ASN A 133 -35.67 10.45 26.56
CA ASN A 133 -36.08 10.82 27.92
C ASN A 133 -35.16 10.21 29.00
N LYS A 134 -33.85 10.08 28.75
CA LYS A 134 -32.88 9.56 29.73
C LYS A 134 -32.83 10.37 31.04
N ASN A 135 -33.39 11.59 31.03
CA ASN A 135 -33.55 12.45 32.20
C ASN A 135 -34.96 12.37 32.83
N GLU A 136 -35.87 11.55 32.33
CA GLU A 136 -37.14 11.27 33.00
C GLU A 136 -36.93 10.22 34.08
N HIS A 137 -37.13 10.63 35.34
CA HIS A 137 -37.17 9.71 36.45
C HIS A 137 -38.62 9.24 36.63
N THR A 138 -38.89 7.95 36.39
CA THR A 138 -40.19 7.37 36.75
C THR A 138 -40.31 7.37 38.27
N VAL A 139 -41.29 8.10 38.82
CA VAL A 139 -41.42 8.32 40.27
C VAL A 139 -42.23 7.21 40.97
N ALA A 140 -42.91 6.34 40.21
CA ALA A 140 -43.56 5.13 40.75
C ALA A 140 -43.88 4.11 39.65
N THR A 141 -43.53 2.85 39.86
CA THR A 141 -44.14 1.69 39.17
C THR A 141 -44.41 0.59 40.20
N GLY A 142 -45.66 0.11 40.22
CA GLY A 142 -46.15 -0.86 41.20
C GLY A 142 -46.07 -2.32 40.73
N SER A 143 -45.91 -3.20 41.73
CA SER A 143 -45.88 -4.67 41.73
C SER A 143 -44.65 -5.37 41.13
N GLY A 144 -44.08 -6.26 41.95
CA GLY A 144 -42.73 -6.79 41.83
C GLY A 144 -42.59 -7.96 40.87
N THR A 145 -41.70 -7.78 39.90
CA THR A 145 -40.99 -8.84 39.20
C THR A 145 -39.50 -8.61 39.41
N MET A 146 -38.77 -9.65 39.81
CA MET A 146 -37.32 -9.57 40.06
C MET A 146 -36.60 -10.08 38.82
N THR A 147 -36.04 -9.15 38.04
CA THR A 147 -35.21 -9.46 36.86
C THR A 147 -33.77 -9.11 37.17
N ILE A 148 -32.88 -10.10 37.11
CA ILE A 148 -31.43 -9.89 37.22
C ILE A 148 -30.87 -9.81 35.80
N THR A 149 -30.55 -8.61 35.35
CA THR A 149 -29.90 -8.37 34.06
C THR A 149 -28.42 -8.11 34.28
N ARG A 150 -27.55 -8.89 33.61
CA ARG A 150 -26.10 -8.63 33.58
C ARG A 150 -25.73 -8.02 32.24
N SER A 151 -25.47 -6.72 32.25
CA SER A 151 -25.02 -5.98 31.08
C SER A 151 -23.50 -6.02 30.98
N PHE A 152 -22.98 -6.32 29.79
CA PHE A 152 -21.56 -6.19 29.49
C PHE A 152 -21.36 -4.99 28.57
N LYS A 153 -20.43 -4.10 28.93
CA LYS A 153 -20.00 -3.01 28.05
C LYS A 153 -18.73 -3.45 27.34
N LEU A 154 -18.81 -3.60 26.03
CA LEU A 154 -17.65 -3.82 25.17
C LEU A 154 -16.78 -2.55 25.12
N ALA A 155 -15.47 -2.73 25.01
CA ALA A 155 -14.58 -1.60 24.78
C ALA A 155 -14.88 -0.94 23.41
N PRO A 156 -14.66 0.38 23.26
CA PRO A 156 -14.98 1.10 22.03
C PRO A 156 -14.43 0.46 20.76
N VAL A 157 -13.18 -0.02 20.76
CA VAL A 157 -12.56 -0.66 19.59
C VAL A 157 -13.34 -1.86 19.07
N PHE A 158 -13.85 -2.72 19.96
CA PHE A 158 -14.62 -3.91 19.56
C PHE A 158 -16.03 -3.54 19.12
N ASN A 159 -16.64 -2.54 19.76
CA ASN A 159 -17.95 -2.05 19.35
C ASN A 159 -17.90 -1.48 17.92
N TYR A 160 -16.92 -0.61 17.64
CA TYR A 160 -16.77 -0.01 16.30
C TYR A 160 -16.33 -1.03 15.25
N TYR A 161 -15.51 -2.02 15.62
CA TYR A 161 -15.22 -3.14 14.73
C TYR A 161 -16.52 -3.83 14.30
N ILE A 162 -17.40 -4.17 15.24
CA ILE A 162 -18.65 -4.88 14.92
C ILE A 162 -19.56 -4.03 14.03
N VAL A 163 -19.63 -2.72 14.28
CA VAL A 163 -20.44 -1.79 13.47
C VAL A 163 -19.90 -1.66 12.03
N LEU A 164 -18.58 -1.71 11.85
CA LEU A 164 -17.94 -1.50 10.54
C LEU A 164 -17.81 -2.80 9.74
N TYR A 165 -17.44 -3.89 10.40
CA TYR A 165 -17.05 -5.16 9.77
C TYR A 165 -17.98 -6.33 10.10
N GLY A 166 -18.93 -6.14 11.02
CA GLY A 166 -19.77 -7.20 11.54
C GLY A 166 -19.12 -7.99 12.68
N MET A 167 -19.91 -8.88 13.29
CA MET A 167 -19.43 -9.79 14.33
C MET A 167 -18.54 -10.87 13.71
N PRO A 168 -17.36 -11.17 14.28
CA PRO A 168 -16.55 -12.31 13.86
C PRO A 168 -17.34 -13.62 13.94
N ALA A 169 -17.02 -14.56 13.05
CA ALA A 169 -17.61 -15.90 13.10
C ALA A 169 -17.26 -16.59 14.43
N ALA A 170 -18.16 -17.46 14.91
CA ALA A 170 -17.93 -18.19 16.15
C ALA A 170 -16.60 -18.98 16.08
N GLY A 171 -15.73 -18.80 17.07
CA GLY A 171 -14.40 -19.42 17.13
C GLY A 171 -13.31 -18.69 16.36
N VAL A 172 -13.65 -17.63 15.60
CA VAL A 172 -12.68 -16.76 14.91
C VAL A 172 -12.55 -15.46 15.71
N GLY A 173 -11.33 -15.11 16.11
CA GLY A 173 -11.05 -13.85 16.82
C GLY A 173 -11.24 -12.62 15.93
N PHE A 174 -11.10 -11.43 16.52
CA PHE A 174 -11.05 -10.19 15.76
C PHE A 174 -9.80 -10.13 14.87
N ASP A 175 -9.95 -9.65 13.63
CA ASP A 175 -8.83 -9.46 12.71
C ASP A 175 -7.83 -8.43 13.27
N PRO A 176 -6.55 -8.82 13.51
CA PRO A 176 -5.57 -7.95 14.15
C PRO A 176 -5.19 -6.73 13.29
N ILE A 177 -5.22 -6.83 11.96
CA ILE A 177 -4.87 -5.72 11.06
C ILE A 177 -5.94 -4.64 11.17
N ARG A 178 -7.21 -5.05 11.07
CA ARG A 178 -8.36 -4.15 11.19
C ARG A 178 -8.46 -3.54 12.59
N ILE A 179 -8.16 -4.31 13.64
CA ILE A 179 -8.11 -3.78 15.01
C ILE A 179 -7.00 -2.74 15.14
N ASN A 180 -5.79 -3.00 14.65
CA ASN A 180 -4.70 -2.04 14.72
C ASN A 180 -5.03 -0.74 13.96
N PHE A 181 -5.62 -0.86 12.78
CA PHE A 181 -6.12 0.28 12.02
C PHE A 181 -7.15 1.09 12.81
N LEU A 182 -8.15 0.43 13.41
CA LEU A 182 -9.16 1.10 14.23
C LEU A 182 -8.58 1.74 15.49
N VAL A 183 -7.62 1.13 16.16
CA VAL A 183 -6.96 1.71 17.33
C VAL A 183 -6.31 3.04 16.96
N ASN A 184 -5.53 3.08 15.87
CA ASN A 184 -4.88 4.30 15.41
C ASN A 184 -5.91 5.38 15.03
N LEU A 185 -7.01 4.98 14.38
CA LEU A 185 -8.08 5.89 14.00
C LEU A 185 -8.83 6.44 15.22
N LEU A 186 -9.15 5.61 16.22
CA LEU A 186 -9.84 6.01 17.44
C LEU A 186 -9.02 7.01 18.24
N ILE A 187 -7.72 6.76 18.38
CA ILE A 187 -6.80 7.71 19.03
C ILE A 187 -6.78 9.05 18.30
N ARG A 188 -6.77 9.04 16.95
CA ARG A 188 -6.80 10.26 16.14
C ARG A 188 -8.06 11.09 16.34
N VAL A 189 -9.23 10.46 16.51
CA VAL A 189 -10.50 11.16 16.80
C VAL A 189 -10.70 11.45 18.30
N GLY A 190 -9.71 11.14 19.15
CA GLY A 190 -9.77 11.43 20.59
C GLY A 190 -10.60 10.43 21.42
N ILE A 191 -10.93 9.26 20.87
CA ILE A 191 -11.64 8.19 21.58
C ILE A 191 -10.62 7.20 22.14
N ASN A 192 -10.74 6.85 23.42
CA ASN A 192 -9.92 5.79 24.00
C ASN A 192 -10.40 4.43 23.45
N PRO A 193 -9.55 3.65 22.75
CA PRO A 193 -9.97 2.38 22.16
C PRO A 193 -10.37 1.32 23.20
N TYR A 194 -9.86 1.42 24.42
CA TYR A 194 -10.00 0.40 25.46
C TYR A 194 -10.85 0.82 26.67
N LYS A 195 -11.33 2.08 26.72
CA LYS A 195 -12.11 2.63 27.83
C LYS A 195 -13.26 3.49 27.31
#